data_AF-A0A2T9X4P8-F1
#
_entry.id   AF-A0A2T9X4P8-F1
#
_cell.length_a   1.000
_cell.length_b   1.000
_cell.length_c   1.000
_cell.angle_alpha   90.00
_cell.angle_beta   90.00
_cell.angle_gamma   90.00
#
_symmetry.space_group_name_H-M   'P 1'
#
loop_
_entity.id
_entity.type
_entity.pdbx_description
1 polymer ?
#
loop_
_entity_poly.entity_id
_entity_poly.type
_entity_poly.pdbx_seq_one_letter_code
_entity_poly.pdbx_strand_id
1 'polypeptide(L)'
;MQRLGEAVVLNPLQTPYQMFSSRILIPLYAAANDGIYKISRRKILAKYGPRTILLSLAVSFSALIFFIGLGMIFYPLTYGTLDGVIMVIIGGPSLYLLRKYSKKQKGGIEGDLVVPWSRVRAIVVTNVRQENVANRPSFVLNVISPTYKEIGDWHVLTVDGRDITILDVDDPINKLNYVKVKFNLKF
;
A
#
# COMPACT_ATOMS: atom_id res chain seq x y z
N MET A 1 12.18 8.59 -12.54
CA MET A 1 11.13 8.52 -11.50
C MET A 1 9.78 8.63 -12.19
N GLN A 2 9.12 7.52 -12.49
CA GLN A 2 7.78 7.52 -13.10
C GLN A 2 6.72 7.34 -12.01
N ARG A 3 5.66 8.14 -12.08
CA ARG A 3 4.44 7.88 -11.30
C ARG A 3 3.76 6.67 -11.95
N LEU A 4 3.66 5.55 -11.24
CA LEU A 4 3.06 4.28 -11.68
C LEU A 4 1.52 4.35 -11.85
N GLY A 5 0.97 5.48 -12.34
CA GLY A 5 -0.47 5.66 -12.57
C GLY A 5 -1.05 4.71 -13.62
N GLU A 6 -0.21 4.11 -14.46
CA GLU A 6 -0.58 3.15 -15.51
C GLU A 6 -0.08 1.72 -15.23
N ALA A 7 0.59 1.49 -14.11
CA ALA A 7 1.20 0.19 -13.84
C ALA A 7 0.19 -0.87 -13.41
N VAL A 8 0.46 -2.11 -13.77
CA VAL A 8 -0.30 -3.30 -13.34
C VAL A 8 0.44 -3.93 -12.18
N VAL A 9 -0.16 -3.96 -11.00
CA VAL A 9 0.43 -4.65 -9.85
C VAL A 9 0.30 -6.15 -10.06
N LEU A 10 1.44 -6.86 -10.02
CA LEU A 10 1.53 -8.28 -10.31
C LEU A 10 1.12 -9.11 -9.08
N ASN A 11 1.77 -8.84 -7.97
CA ASN A 11 1.50 -9.45 -6.67
C ASN A 11 0.29 -8.80 -6.00
N PRO A 12 -0.44 -9.50 -5.10
CA PRO A 12 -1.49 -8.89 -4.33
C PRO A 12 -0.95 -7.69 -3.54
N LEU A 13 -1.63 -6.56 -3.66
CA LEU A 13 -1.46 -5.46 -2.72
C LEU A 13 -1.79 -6.00 -1.34
N GLN A 14 -0.76 -6.19 -0.52
CA GLN A 14 -0.94 -6.55 0.88
C GLN A 14 -1.83 -5.49 1.50
N THR A 15 -3.05 -5.88 1.84
CA THR A 15 -3.91 -4.99 2.61
C THR A 15 -3.22 -4.75 3.96
N PRO A 16 -3.41 -3.58 4.60
CA PRO A 16 -2.85 -3.30 5.92
C PRO A 16 -3.13 -4.41 6.95
N TYR A 17 -4.15 -5.22 6.73
CA TYR A 17 -4.55 -6.32 7.60
C TYR A 17 -3.73 -7.60 7.43
N GLN A 18 -2.93 -7.72 6.37
CA GLN A 18 -2.01 -8.84 6.14
C GLN A 18 -0.60 -8.60 6.75
N MET A 19 -0.45 -7.53 7.54
CA MET A 19 0.81 -7.12 8.20
C MET A 19 1.31 -8.07 9.31
N PHE A 20 0.69 -9.25 9.50
CA PHE A 20 1.15 -10.29 10.43
C PHE A 20 1.40 -11.66 9.76
N SER A 21 1.35 -11.74 8.43
CA SER A 21 1.59 -12.98 7.67
C SER A 21 3.00 -13.01 7.05
N SER A 22 3.57 -14.20 6.82
CA SER A 22 4.85 -14.43 6.12
C SER A 22 4.97 -13.72 4.77
N ARG A 23 3.84 -13.30 4.17
CA ARG A 23 3.80 -12.49 2.94
C ARG A 23 4.52 -11.14 3.05
N ILE A 24 4.71 -10.56 4.24
CA ILE A 24 5.32 -9.23 4.42
C ILE A 24 6.74 -9.13 3.83
N LEU A 25 7.44 -10.26 3.75
CA LEU A 25 8.81 -10.34 3.23
C LEU A 25 8.88 -10.47 1.70
N ILE A 26 7.74 -10.69 1.04
CA ILE A 26 7.70 -10.88 -0.41
C ILE A 26 7.79 -9.52 -1.10
N PRO A 27 8.79 -9.32 -1.99
CA PRO A 27 8.89 -8.09 -2.74
C PRO A 27 7.68 -7.93 -3.67
N LEU A 28 7.11 -6.72 -3.68
CA LEU A 28 5.99 -6.37 -4.56
C LEU A 28 6.52 -6.01 -5.94
N TYR A 29 5.97 -6.61 -6.99
CA TYR A 29 6.30 -6.26 -8.37
C TYR A 29 5.13 -5.59 -9.08
N ALA A 30 5.46 -4.71 -10.02
CA ALA A 30 4.51 -4.07 -10.92
C ALA A 30 5.05 -4.05 -12.34
N ALA A 31 4.19 -4.28 -13.32
CA ALA A 31 4.48 -4.14 -14.74
C ALA A 31 4.09 -2.72 -15.21
N ALA A 32 4.99 -2.03 -15.90
CA ALA A 32 4.76 -0.71 -16.49
C ALA A 32 5.10 -0.73 -18.00
N ASN A 33 4.99 0.41 -18.70
CA ASN A 33 5.19 0.49 -20.15
C ASN A 33 6.59 0.06 -20.62
N ASP A 34 7.61 0.23 -19.80
CA ASP A 34 9.02 0.01 -20.12
C ASP A 34 9.59 -1.28 -19.53
N GLY A 35 8.96 -1.85 -18.49
CA GLY A 35 9.36 -3.12 -17.92
C GLY A 35 8.70 -3.49 -16.60
N ILE A 36 9.32 -4.45 -15.91
CA ILE A 36 8.92 -4.92 -14.60
C ILE A 36 9.71 -4.18 -13.53
N TYR A 37 8.99 -3.64 -12.56
CA TYR A 37 9.50 -2.89 -11.43
C TYR A 37 9.35 -3.67 -10.13
N LYS A 38 10.36 -3.58 -9.27
CA LYS A 38 10.32 -4.00 -7.87
C LYS A 38 10.03 -2.77 -7.02
N ILE A 39 8.89 -2.79 -6.36
CA ILE A 39 8.43 -1.68 -5.52
C ILE A 39 9.33 -1.61 -4.29
N SER A 40 9.93 -0.45 -4.06
CA SER A 40 10.83 -0.24 -2.92
C SER A 40 10.07 0.42 -1.78
N ARG A 41 9.57 -0.39 -0.85
CA ARG A 41 8.90 0.11 0.38
C ARG A 41 9.82 1.05 1.16
N ARG A 42 11.13 0.77 1.19
CA ARG A 42 12.13 1.62 1.87
C ARG A 42 12.22 3.01 1.25
N LYS A 43 12.13 3.15 -0.07
CA LYS A 43 12.14 4.47 -0.73
C LYS A 43 10.86 5.25 -0.42
N ILE A 44 9.71 4.58 -0.41
CA ILE A 44 8.43 5.18 0.00
C ILE A 44 8.49 5.65 1.46
N LEU A 45 8.97 4.80 2.38
CA LEU A 45 9.14 5.14 3.79
C LEU A 45 10.22 6.20 4.03
N ALA A 46 11.32 6.22 3.28
CA ALA A 46 12.35 7.24 3.44
C ALA A 46 11.90 8.61 2.92
N LYS A 47 11.16 8.64 1.81
CA LYS A 47 10.73 9.88 1.15
C LYS A 47 9.49 10.49 1.79
N TYR A 48 8.53 9.64 2.19
CA TYR A 48 7.26 10.09 2.76
C TYR A 48 7.17 9.82 4.27
N GLY A 49 7.88 8.83 4.81
CA GLY A 49 7.76 8.43 6.22
C GLY A 49 8.05 9.55 7.21
N PRO A 50 9.24 10.19 7.23
CA PRO A 50 9.54 11.22 8.23
C PRO A 50 8.54 12.36 8.23
N ARG A 51 8.17 12.85 7.04
CA ARG A 51 7.21 13.96 6.89
C ARG A 51 5.80 13.55 7.32
N THR A 52 5.37 12.33 6.98
CA THR A 52 4.03 11.84 7.34
C THR A 52 3.94 11.50 8.82
N ILE A 53 4.99 10.91 9.40
CA ILE A 53 5.11 10.61 10.82
C ILE A 53 5.07 11.92 11.63
N LEU A 54 5.90 12.90 11.29
CA LEU A 54 5.95 14.20 11.98
C LEU A 54 4.61 14.93 11.91
N LEU A 55 3.98 14.97 10.73
CA LEU A 55 2.65 15.56 10.57
C LEU A 55 1.58 14.78 11.35
N SER A 56 1.61 13.45 11.34
CA SER A 56 0.64 12.64 12.08
C SER A 56 0.78 12.82 13.59
N LEU A 57 2.00 12.94 14.11
CA LEU A 57 2.29 13.25 15.50
C LEU A 57 1.78 14.64 15.88
N ALA A 58 2.11 15.66 15.08
CA ALA A 58 1.65 17.02 15.32
C ALA A 58 0.12 17.11 15.34
N VAL A 59 -0.54 16.46 14.38
CA VAL A 59 -2.00 16.44 14.28
C VAL A 59 -2.65 15.67 15.44
N SER A 60 -2.07 14.54 15.85
CA SER A 60 -2.57 13.75 16.99
C SER A 60 -2.42 14.52 18.31
N PHE A 61 -1.29 15.20 18.50
CA PHE A 61 -1.02 16.01 19.67
C PHE A 61 -1.96 17.22 19.75
N SER A 62 -2.21 17.91 18.63
CA SER A 62 -3.18 19.01 18.57
C SER A 62 -4.63 18.54 18.80
N ALA A 63 -5.00 17.34 18.34
CA ALA A 63 -6.31 16.76 18.62
C ALA A 63 -6.47 16.42 20.11
N LEU A 64 -5.42 15.93 20.76
CA LEU A 64 -5.41 15.70 22.21
C LEU A 64 -5.66 16.99 22.99
N ILE A 65 -4.96 18.08 22.63
CA ILE A 65 -5.14 19.41 23.23
C ILE A 65 -6.59 19.90 23.07
N PHE A 66 -7.20 19.66 21.91
CA PHE A 66 -8.59 20.01 21.66
C PHE A 66 -9.56 19.30 22.62
N PHE A 67 -9.40 17.98 22.82
CA PHE A 67 -10.26 17.23 23.73
C PHE A 67 -10.03 17.58 25.20
N ILE A 68 -8.79 17.89 25.59
CA ILE A 68 -8.47 18.40 26.92
C ILE A 68 -9.18 19.75 27.15
N GLY A 69 -9.11 20.66 26.17
CA GLY A 69 -9.79 21.95 26.25
C GLY A 69 -11.31 21.82 26.40
N LEU A 70 -11.94 20.90 25.66
CA LEU A 70 -13.36 20.58 25.84
C LEU A 70 -13.65 20.07 27.26
N GLY A 71 -12.83 19.16 27.78
CA GLY A 71 -12.97 18.65 29.15
C GLY A 71 -12.93 19.77 30.20
N MET A 72 -12.03 20.74 30.04
CA MET A 72 -11.92 21.90 30.93
C MET A 72 -13.12 22.85 30.86
N ILE A 73 -13.74 23.02 29.69
CA ILE A 73 -14.95 23.84 29.53
C ILE A 73 -16.15 23.19 30.21
N PHE A 74 -16.34 21.88 30.03
CA PHE A 74 -17.50 21.16 30.56
C PHE A 74 -17.36 20.76 32.04
N TYR A 75 -16.12 20.55 32.51
CA TYR A 75 -15.81 20.12 33.87
C TYR A 75 -14.65 20.95 34.46
N PRO A 76 -14.91 22.21 34.83
CA PRO A 76 -13.89 23.09 35.41
C PRO A 76 -13.57 22.66 36.85
N LEU A 77 -12.74 21.63 37.00
CA LEU A 77 -12.30 21.12 38.31
C LEU A 77 -11.16 21.96 38.90
N THR A 78 -10.20 22.38 38.09
CA THR A 78 -8.95 23.04 38.54
C THR A 78 -8.47 24.20 37.67
N TYR A 79 -8.95 24.30 36.43
CA TYR A 79 -8.53 25.31 35.45
C TYR A 79 -9.73 26.14 35.01
N GLY A 80 -9.49 27.38 34.60
CA GLY A 80 -10.55 28.30 34.20
C GLY A 80 -11.17 27.92 32.86
N THR A 81 -12.44 28.27 32.66
CA THR A 81 -13.13 28.11 31.36
C THR A 81 -12.42 28.83 30.22
N LEU A 82 -11.72 29.93 30.51
CA LEU A 82 -10.88 30.67 29.56
C LEU A 82 -9.71 29.84 29.02
N ASP A 83 -9.04 29.05 29.88
CA ASP A 83 -7.92 28.19 29.47
C ASP A 83 -8.41 27.08 28.53
N GLY A 84 -9.59 26.52 28.84
CA GLY A 84 -10.26 25.54 27.97
C GLY A 84 -10.60 26.12 26.59
N VAL A 85 -11.09 27.37 26.53
CA VAL A 85 -11.38 28.06 25.26
C VAL A 85 -10.11 28.29 24.44
N ILE A 86 -9.01 28.71 25.07
CA ILE A 86 -7.71 28.89 24.40
C ILE A 86 -7.23 27.56 23.79
N MET A 87 -7.33 26.45 24.54
CA MET A 87 -6.93 25.13 24.05
C MET A 87 -7.81 24.63 22.90
N VAL A 88 -9.11 24.92 22.91
CA VAL A 88 -10.02 24.58 21.80
C VAL A 88 -9.68 25.37 20.54
N ILE A 89 -9.31 26.65 20.66
CA ILE A 89 -8.91 27.49 19.52
C ILE A 89 -7.61 26.96 18.89
N ILE A 90 -6.64 26.56 19.73
CA ILE A 90 -5.34 26.03 19.26
C ILE A 90 -5.51 24.62 18.66
N GLY A 91 -6.31 23.77 19.28
CA GLY A 91 -6.50 22.38 18.88
C GLY A 91 -7.51 22.19 17.74
N GLY A 92 -8.49 23.08 17.58
CA GLY A 92 -9.60 22.96 16.61
C GLY A 92 -9.19 22.81 15.14
N PRO A 93 -8.17 23.53 14.63
CA PRO A 93 -7.68 23.37 13.26
C PRO A 93 -7.18 21.95 12.93
N SER A 94 -6.83 21.15 13.94
CA SER A 94 -6.32 19.79 13.76
C SER A 94 -7.34 18.84 13.13
N LEU A 95 -8.63 18.98 13.46
CA LEU A 95 -9.71 18.14 12.90
C LEU A 95 -9.89 18.36 11.40
N TYR A 96 -9.75 19.61 10.96
CA TYR A 96 -9.77 19.96 9.54
C TYR A 96 -8.57 19.37 8.80
N LEU A 97 -7.37 19.47 9.39
CA LEU A 97 -6.16 18.88 8.83
C LEU A 97 -6.27 17.35 8.76
N LEU A 98 -6.75 16.65 9.80
CA LEU A 98 -7.01 15.21 9.80
C LEU A 98 -7.84 14.79 8.58
N ARG A 99 -8.98 15.46 8.37
CA ARG A 99 -9.87 15.18 7.25
C ARG A 99 -9.20 15.42 5.89
N LYS A 100 -8.42 16.49 5.77
CA LYS A 100 -7.72 16.85 4.53
C LYS A 100 -6.59 15.86 4.21
N TYR A 101 -5.86 15.39 5.21
CA TYR A 101 -4.75 14.45 5.02
C TYR A 101 -5.21 13.03 4.75
N SER A 102 -6.30 12.57 5.39
CA SER A 102 -6.92 11.27 5.07
C SER A 102 -7.23 11.15 3.57
N LYS A 103 -7.69 12.24 2.94
CA LYS A 103 -7.99 12.27 1.49
C LYS A 103 -6.77 12.27 0.57
N LYS A 104 -5.58 12.63 1.05
CA LYS A 104 -4.36 12.79 0.23
C LYS A 104 -3.46 11.56 0.15
N GLN A 105 -3.73 10.49 0.91
CA GLN A 105 -2.94 9.25 0.86
C GLN A 105 -3.25 8.35 -0.36
N LYS A 106 -3.49 8.93 -1.55
CA LYS A 106 -3.43 8.16 -2.79
C LYS A 106 -1.96 8.07 -3.20
N GLY A 107 -1.27 7.11 -2.60
CA GLY A 107 0.17 6.90 -2.75
C GLY A 107 0.57 6.60 -4.19
N GLY A 108 1.55 7.35 -4.71
CA GLY A 108 2.30 6.96 -5.87
C GLY A 108 3.25 5.83 -5.47
N ILE A 109 3.15 4.70 -6.14
CA ILE A 109 4.08 3.59 -5.95
C ILE A 109 5.41 4.00 -6.60
N GLU A 110 6.52 3.87 -5.86
CA GLU A 110 7.88 4.05 -6.39
C GLU A 110 8.58 2.69 -6.43
N GLY A 111 9.17 2.35 -7.56
CA GLY A 111 9.87 1.08 -7.77
C GLY A 111 11.14 1.25 -8.58
N ASP A 112 12.01 0.24 -8.49
CA ASP A 112 13.24 0.11 -9.26
C ASP A 112 13.00 -0.84 -10.44
N LEU A 113 13.44 -0.44 -11.65
CA LEU A 113 13.33 -1.28 -12.84
C LEU A 113 14.20 -2.52 -12.68
N VAL A 114 13.57 -3.69 -12.73
CA VAL A 114 14.24 -5.00 -12.59
C VAL A 114 14.59 -5.53 -13.96
N VAL A 115 13.61 -5.52 -14.88
CA VAL A 115 13.77 -6.05 -16.23
C VAL A 115 13.03 -5.15 -17.21
N PRO A 116 13.72 -4.56 -18.20
CA PRO A 116 13.05 -3.90 -19.31
C PRO A 116 12.41 -4.94 -20.23
N TRP A 117 11.26 -4.64 -20.82
CA TRP A 117 10.57 -5.57 -21.74
C TRP A 117 11.45 -6.01 -22.92
N SER A 118 12.34 -5.15 -23.39
CA SER A 118 13.30 -5.44 -24.45
C SER A 118 14.27 -6.58 -24.13
N ARG A 119 14.45 -6.91 -22.85
CA ARG A 119 15.27 -8.03 -22.40
C ARG A 119 14.46 -9.27 -22.02
N VAL A 120 13.13 -9.20 -22.03
CA VAL A 120 12.28 -10.36 -21.72
C VAL A 120 12.18 -11.24 -22.97
N ARG A 121 12.62 -12.49 -22.82
CA ARG A 121 12.50 -13.52 -23.85
C ARG A 121 11.18 -14.27 -23.73
N ALA A 122 10.81 -14.65 -22.52
CA ALA A 122 9.58 -15.38 -22.24
C ALA A 122 9.17 -15.20 -20.78
N ILE A 123 7.88 -15.34 -20.50
CA ILE A 123 7.36 -15.45 -19.13
C ILE A 123 6.63 -16.77 -19.02
N VAL A 124 7.10 -17.62 -18.11
CA VAL A 124 6.51 -18.93 -17.84
C VAL A 124 5.78 -18.87 -16.51
N VAL A 125 4.52 -19.29 -16.51
CA VAL A 125 3.72 -19.39 -15.28
C VAL A 125 3.96 -20.76 -14.65
N THR A 126 4.31 -20.79 -13.38
CA THR A 126 4.55 -22.03 -12.61
C THR A 126 3.81 -21.99 -11.27
N ASN A 127 3.76 -23.12 -10.56
CA ASN A 127 3.23 -23.22 -9.19
C ASN A 127 1.82 -22.63 -9.00
N VAL A 128 0.95 -22.80 -9.99
CA VAL A 128 -0.44 -22.32 -9.92
C VAL A 128 -1.20 -23.14 -8.89
N ARG A 129 -1.77 -22.44 -7.92
CA ARG A 129 -2.53 -23.00 -6.81
C ARG A 129 -3.71 -22.10 -6.49
N GLN A 130 -4.77 -22.68 -5.95
CA GLN A 130 -5.89 -21.90 -5.43
C GLN A 130 -5.66 -21.62 -3.95
N GLU A 131 -5.66 -20.35 -3.57
CA GLU A 131 -5.57 -19.92 -2.18
C GLU A 131 -6.85 -19.21 -1.76
N ASN A 132 -7.26 -19.43 -0.51
CA ASN A 132 -8.32 -18.64 0.09
C ASN A 132 -7.75 -17.28 0.53
N VAL A 133 -8.13 -16.22 -0.20
CA VAL A 133 -7.66 -14.84 0.03
C VAL A 133 -8.72 -14.03 0.79
N ALA A 134 -9.58 -14.69 1.58
CA ALA A 134 -10.68 -14.06 2.31
C ALA A 134 -10.27 -12.73 2.98
N ASN A 135 -10.91 -11.65 2.53
CA ASN A 135 -10.84 -10.32 3.14
C ASN A 135 -11.85 -10.25 4.29
N ARG A 136 -11.42 -10.43 5.55
CA ARG A 136 -11.98 -9.68 6.70
C ARG A 136 -11.21 -9.94 8.00
N PRO A 137 -10.72 -8.89 8.70
CA PRO A 137 -10.44 -8.93 10.11
C PRO A 137 -11.70 -8.46 10.85
N SER A 138 -12.58 -9.38 11.23
CA SER A 138 -13.53 -9.09 12.30
C SER A 138 -13.06 -9.82 13.53
N PHE A 139 -12.72 -9.07 14.59
CA PHE A 139 -12.33 -9.58 15.92
C PHE A 139 -13.36 -10.54 16.55
N VAL A 140 -14.55 -10.69 15.94
CA VAL A 140 -15.74 -11.30 16.54
C VAL A 140 -16.42 -12.34 15.64
N LEU A 141 -16.02 -12.50 14.38
CA LEU A 141 -16.74 -13.33 13.40
C LEU A 141 -15.79 -14.18 12.57
N ASN A 142 -15.87 -15.49 12.76
CA ASN A 142 -15.19 -16.50 11.94
C ASN A 142 -15.63 -16.40 10.47
N VAL A 143 -14.69 -16.65 9.56
CA VAL A 143 -14.80 -16.56 8.09
C VAL A 143 -16.12 -17.12 7.55
N ILE A 144 -17.06 -16.25 7.15
CA ILE A 144 -18.38 -16.68 6.61
C ILE A 144 -18.31 -16.96 5.09
N SER A 145 -17.28 -16.51 4.37
CA SER A 145 -17.22 -16.71 2.91
C SER A 145 -15.77 -16.78 2.39
N PRO A 146 -15.21 -17.97 2.18
CA PRO A 146 -13.90 -18.11 1.54
C PRO A 146 -13.96 -17.54 0.11
N THR A 147 -13.03 -16.66 -0.23
CA THR A 147 -12.85 -16.20 -1.61
C THR A 147 -11.58 -16.86 -2.13
N TYR A 148 -11.76 -17.88 -2.97
CA TYR A 148 -10.64 -18.54 -3.62
C TYR A 148 -10.13 -17.67 -4.76
N LYS A 149 -8.80 -17.50 -4.83
CA LYS A 149 -8.12 -16.90 -5.97
C LYS A 149 -7.02 -17.83 -6.43
N GLU A 150 -6.81 -17.87 -7.73
CA GLU A 150 -5.64 -18.51 -8.30
C GLU A 150 -4.42 -17.62 -8.09
N ILE A 151 -3.36 -18.22 -7.59
CA ILE A 151 -2.08 -17.58 -7.33
C ILE A 151 -1.00 -18.49 -7.91
N GLY A 152 -0.01 -17.93 -8.58
CA GLY A 152 1.12 -18.68 -9.10
C GLY A 152 2.33 -17.79 -9.32
N ASP A 153 3.43 -18.39 -9.71
CA ASP A 153 4.69 -17.68 -9.87
C ASP A 153 4.92 -17.37 -11.35
N TRP A 154 5.55 -16.24 -11.64
CA TRP A 154 6.06 -15.91 -12.98
C TRP A 154 7.57 -16.06 -12.99
N HIS A 155 8.07 -16.90 -13.88
CA HIS A 155 9.49 -16.97 -14.23
C HIS A 155 9.73 -16.13 -15.47
N VAL A 156 10.39 -14.99 -15.29
CA VAL A 156 10.74 -14.07 -16.36
C VAL A 156 12.12 -14.46 -16.87
N LEU A 157 12.14 -15.13 -18.02
CA LEU A 157 13.35 -15.54 -18.71
C LEU A 157 13.84 -14.38 -19.56
N THR A 158 15.08 -13.94 -19.33
CA THR A 158 15.68 -12.86 -20.09
C THR A 158 16.53 -13.37 -21.26
N VAL A 159 16.77 -12.50 -22.25
CA VAL A 159 17.59 -12.81 -23.43
C VAL A 159 19.04 -13.18 -23.09
N ASP A 160 19.55 -12.68 -21.96
CA ASP A 160 20.87 -13.02 -21.42
C ASP A 160 20.87 -14.29 -20.55
N GLY A 161 19.76 -15.03 -20.50
CA GLY A 161 19.65 -16.32 -19.82
C GLY A 161 19.41 -16.25 -18.31
N ARG A 162 19.09 -15.07 -17.76
CA ARG A 162 18.71 -14.96 -16.35
C ARG A 162 17.24 -15.36 -16.18
N ASP A 163 16.94 -15.95 -15.04
CA ASP A 163 15.58 -16.22 -14.59
C ASP A 163 15.26 -15.33 -13.39
N ILE A 164 14.18 -14.57 -13.49
CA ILE A 164 13.70 -13.69 -12.44
C ILE A 164 12.32 -14.17 -12.02
N THR A 165 12.24 -14.72 -10.82
CA THR A 165 11.00 -15.22 -10.24
C THR A 165 10.22 -14.10 -9.56
N ILE A 166 8.97 -13.93 -9.97
CA ILE A 166 7.97 -13.09 -9.32
C ILE A 166 6.99 -14.04 -8.66
N LEU A 167 7.09 -14.14 -7.34
CA LEU A 167 6.26 -15.05 -6.56
C LEU A 167 4.83 -14.52 -6.44
N ASP A 168 3.87 -15.41 -6.20
CA ASP A 168 2.52 -15.06 -5.75
C ASP A 168 1.79 -14.00 -6.62
N VAL A 169 1.82 -14.16 -7.94
CA VAL A 169 1.03 -13.33 -8.86
C VAL A 169 -0.44 -13.75 -8.79
N ASP A 170 -1.33 -12.79 -8.50
CA ASP A 170 -2.78 -13.06 -8.54
C ASP A 170 -3.24 -13.31 -9.98
N ASP A 171 -4.03 -14.36 -10.18
CA ASP A 171 -4.58 -14.78 -11.47
C ASP A 171 -3.49 -14.76 -12.56
N PRO A 172 -2.46 -15.60 -12.42
CA PRO A 172 -1.19 -15.41 -13.11
C PRO A 172 -1.33 -15.52 -14.64
N ILE A 173 -2.27 -16.33 -15.14
CA ILE A 173 -2.47 -16.53 -16.59
C ILE A 173 -3.23 -15.34 -17.18
N ASN A 174 -4.39 -14.97 -16.61
CA ASN A 174 -5.18 -13.87 -17.16
C ASN A 174 -4.45 -12.54 -17.01
N LYS A 175 -3.72 -12.36 -15.89
CA LYS A 175 -2.91 -11.17 -15.68
C LYS A 175 -1.77 -11.08 -16.68
N LEU A 176 -1.15 -12.20 -17.08
CA LEU A 176 -0.09 -12.20 -18.10
C LEU A 176 -0.66 -11.75 -19.44
N ASN A 177 -1.81 -12.31 -19.83
CA ASN A 177 -2.50 -11.92 -21.06
C ASN A 177 -2.87 -10.43 -21.05
N TYR A 178 -3.41 -9.94 -19.93
CA TYR A 178 -3.73 -8.53 -19.76
C TYR A 178 -2.50 -7.63 -19.88
N VAL A 179 -1.38 -7.99 -19.24
CA VAL A 179 -0.10 -7.25 -19.34
C VAL A 179 0.42 -7.24 -20.78
N LYS A 180 0.35 -8.38 -21.49
CA LYS A 180 0.76 -8.46 -22.90
C LYS A 180 -0.08 -7.53 -23.79
N VAL A 181 -1.40 -7.54 -23.63
CA VAL A 181 -2.31 -6.68 -24.40
C VAL A 181 -2.07 -5.21 -24.06
N LYS A 182 -2.03 -4.87 -22.76
CA LYS A 182 -1.91 -3.49 -22.28
C LYS A 182 -0.63 -2.81 -22.75
N PHE A 183 0.49 -3.53 -22.72
CA PHE A 183 1.80 -2.99 -23.10
C PHE A 183 2.27 -3.44 -24.49
N ASN A 184 1.37 -4.04 -25.29
CA ASN A 184 1.62 -4.49 -26.66
C ASN A 184 2.88 -5.38 -26.79
N LEU A 185 2.99 -6.37 -25.92
CA LEU A 185 4.14 -7.29 -25.83
C LEU A 185 3.90 -8.53 -26.71
N LYS A 186 4.94 -8.98 -27.41
CA LYS A 186 4.84 -10.04 -28.45
C LYS A 186 5.66 -11.31 -28.19
N PHE A 187 6.32 -11.40 -27.04
CA PHE A 187 7.07 -12.59 -26.65
C PHE A 187 6.16 -13.72 -26.16
#